data_AF-A0A6I3KJ51-F1
#
_entry.id   AF-A0A6I3KJ51-F1
#
_cell.length_a   1.000
_cell.length_b   1.000
_cell.length_c   1.000
_cell.angle_alpha   90.00
_cell.angle_beta   90.00
_cell.angle_gamma   90.00
#
_symmetry.space_group_name_H-M   'P 1'
#
loop_
_entity.id
_entity.type
_entity.pdbx_description
1 polymer ?
#
loop_
_entity_poly.entity_id
_entity_poly.type
_entity_poly.pdbx_seq_one_letter_code
_entity_poly.pdbx_strand_id
1 'polypeptide(L)'
;MVARIIELALYRAQRSLAEDEQAERASRAQERTRFHFWSGASGKRYVHSVYELLECPPLPAANFVLVRRRANGRAEALSIGRVGNGAPSLNLAEIRQRGAELGADEVHVHLLADNSKLGKLIEFDLRTGQVEADIARLVGGRAH
;
A
#
# COMPACT_ATOMS: atom_id res chain seq x y z
N MET A 1 35.61 38.48 -7.58
CA MET A 1 35.20 37.09 -7.88
C MET A 1 34.11 36.61 -6.92
N VAL A 2 32.91 37.20 -6.94
CA VAL A 2 31.79 36.81 -6.03
C VAL A 2 30.52 36.47 -6.81
N ALA A 3 30.36 37.00 -8.02
CA ALA A 3 29.19 36.79 -8.88
C ALA A 3 28.92 35.32 -9.25
N ARG A 4 29.96 34.50 -9.47
CA ARG A 4 29.80 33.08 -9.87
C ARG A 4 29.24 32.16 -8.77
N ILE A 5 29.41 32.52 -7.49
CA ILE A 5 28.94 31.69 -6.36
C ILE A 5 27.43 31.88 -6.17
N ILE A 6 26.95 33.11 -6.32
CA ILE A 6 25.52 33.45 -6.22
C ILE A 6 24.73 32.76 -7.33
N GLU A 7 25.28 32.73 -8.55
CA GLU A 7 24.66 32.11 -9.72
C GLU A 7 24.47 30.58 -9.56
N LEU A 8 25.46 29.89 -8.98
CA LEU A 8 25.37 28.45 -8.72
C LEU A 8 24.38 28.11 -7.58
N ALA A 9 24.30 28.95 -6.55
CA ALA A 9 23.34 28.76 -5.46
C ALA A 9 21.89 28.92 -5.94
N LEU A 10 21.63 29.94 -6.77
CA LEU A 10 20.33 30.16 -7.40
C LEU A 10 19.96 28.99 -8.33
N TYR A 11 20.90 28.51 -9.14
CA TYR A 11 20.66 27.37 -10.02
C TYR A 11 20.32 26.08 -9.26
N ARG A 12 21.00 25.81 -8.14
CA ARG A 12 20.71 24.63 -7.30
C ARG A 12 19.33 24.72 -6.63
N ALA A 13 18.95 25.90 -6.15
CA ALA A 13 17.63 26.13 -5.56
C ALA A 13 16.51 26.02 -6.59
N GLN A 14 16.72 26.53 -7.81
CA GLN A 14 15.79 26.35 -8.92
C GLN A 14 15.65 24.88 -9.31
N ARG A 15 16.76 24.13 -9.30
CA ARG A 15 16.73 22.70 -9.62
C ARG A 15 16.04 21.87 -8.55
N SER A 16 16.24 22.17 -7.25
CA SER A 16 15.55 21.46 -6.17
C SER A 16 14.04 21.71 -6.22
N LEU A 17 13.61 22.95 -6.47
CA LEU A 17 12.18 23.28 -6.64
C LEU A 17 11.56 22.55 -7.85
N ALA A 18 12.29 22.43 -8.95
CA ALA A 18 11.84 21.69 -10.12
C ALA A 18 11.76 20.17 -9.87
N GLU A 19 12.69 19.62 -9.08
CA GLU A 19 12.68 18.23 -8.63
C GLU A 19 11.49 17.96 -7.68
N ASP A 20 11.18 18.89 -6.77
CA ASP A 20 10.02 18.83 -5.87
C ASP A 20 8.70 18.92 -6.65
N GLU A 21 8.57 19.86 -7.60
CA GLU A 21 7.39 19.96 -8.48
C GLU A 21 7.20 18.72 -9.36
N GLN A 22 8.28 18.10 -9.83
CA GLN A 22 8.22 16.84 -10.57
C GLN A 22 7.80 15.67 -9.66
N ALA A 23 8.28 15.62 -8.42
CA ALA A 23 7.86 14.63 -7.43
C ALA A 23 6.36 14.80 -7.08
N GLU A 24 5.88 16.03 -6.91
CA GLU A 24 4.46 16.32 -6.70
C GLU A 24 3.61 15.97 -7.93
N ARG A 25 4.06 16.27 -9.14
CA ARG A 25 3.37 15.87 -10.39
C ARG A 25 3.36 14.36 -10.58
N ALA A 26 4.44 13.68 -10.25
CA ALA A 26 4.51 12.22 -10.26
C ALA A 26 3.57 11.63 -9.20
N SER A 27 3.49 12.24 -8.02
CA SER A 27 2.55 11.88 -6.94
C SER A 27 1.09 12.06 -7.37
N ARG A 28 0.74 13.20 -8.00
CA ARG A 28 -0.58 13.48 -8.54
C ARG A 28 -0.96 12.60 -9.74
N ALA A 29 -0.02 12.29 -10.63
CA ALA A 29 -0.25 11.35 -11.74
C ALA A 29 -0.57 9.93 -11.24
N GLN A 30 -0.04 9.60 -10.06
CA GLN A 30 -0.24 8.35 -9.35
C GLN A 30 -1.55 8.28 -8.53
N GLU A 31 -2.30 9.38 -8.37
CA GLU A 31 -3.62 9.43 -7.69
C GLU A 31 -4.72 8.71 -8.50
N ARG A 32 -4.45 8.33 -9.75
CA ARG A 32 -5.36 7.56 -10.61
C ARG A 32 -5.17 6.05 -10.40
N THR A 33 -5.67 5.52 -9.29
CA THR A 33 -5.80 4.07 -9.01
C THR A 33 -4.52 3.24 -9.25
N ARG A 34 -3.62 3.21 -8.27
CA ARG A 34 -2.45 2.32 -8.31
C ARG A 34 -2.89 0.87 -8.04
N PHE A 35 -2.32 -0.09 -8.76
CA PHE A 35 -2.52 -1.52 -8.49
C PHE A 35 -1.29 -2.13 -7.82
N HIS A 36 -1.50 -3.02 -6.86
CA HIS A 36 -0.45 -3.81 -6.22
C HIS A 36 -0.78 -5.30 -6.28
N PHE A 37 0.24 -6.14 -6.48
CA PHE A 37 0.08 -7.58 -6.46
C PHE A 37 0.63 -8.15 -5.17
N TRP A 38 -0.23 -8.84 -4.42
CA TRP A 38 0.19 -9.68 -3.30
C TRP A 38 0.19 -11.14 -3.73
N SER A 39 1.23 -11.88 -3.34
CA SER A 39 1.33 -13.31 -3.61
C SER A 39 0.83 -14.08 -2.40
N GLY A 40 -0.02 -15.08 -2.62
CA GLY A 40 -0.34 -16.08 -1.60
C GLY A 40 0.72 -17.19 -1.54
N ALA A 41 0.64 -18.04 -0.51
CA ALA A 41 1.52 -19.20 -0.36
C ALA A 41 1.36 -20.20 -1.51
N SER A 42 0.18 -20.26 -2.13
CA SER A 42 -0.07 -21.06 -3.33
C SER A 42 0.70 -20.59 -4.58
N GLY A 43 1.41 -19.46 -4.51
CA GLY A 43 2.07 -18.82 -5.64
C GLY A 43 1.12 -17.98 -6.51
N LYS A 44 -0.19 -18.00 -6.25
CA LYS A 44 -1.15 -17.14 -6.94
C LYS A 44 -0.91 -15.68 -6.59
N ARG A 45 -1.07 -14.80 -7.59
CA ARG A 45 -0.95 -13.35 -7.44
C ARG A 45 -2.34 -12.70 -7.49
N TYR A 46 -2.65 -11.93 -6.47
CA TYR A 46 -3.92 -11.24 -6.33
C TYR A 46 -3.71 -9.74 -6.55
N VAL A 47 -4.37 -9.20 -7.56
CA VAL A 47 -4.37 -7.76 -7.84
C VAL A 47 -5.23 -7.02 -6.81
N HIS A 48 -4.71 -5.91 -6.30
CA HIS A 48 -5.39 -5.05 -5.36
C HIS A 48 -5.36 -3.61 -5.85
N SER A 49 -6.49 -2.91 -5.74
CA SER A 49 -6.49 -1.44 -5.83
C SER A 49 -5.91 -0.85 -4.56
N VAL A 50 -5.00 0.10 -4.70
CA VAL A 50 -4.34 0.77 -3.58
C VAL A 50 -5.06 2.09 -3.30
N TYR A 51 -5.42 2.30 -2.05
CA TYR A 51 -5.94 3.56 -1.54
C TYR A 51 -5.12 3.99 -0.33
N GLU A 52 -4.94 5.29 -0.17
CA GLU A 52 -4.55 5.82 1.14
C GLU A 52 -5.67 5.52 2.16
N LEU A 53 -5.31 5.28 3.42
CA LEU A 53 -6.29 4.88 4.44
C LEU A 53 -7.39 5.94 4.61
N LEU A 54 -7.03 7.22 4.52
CA LEU A 54 -7.94 8.36 4.65
C LEU A 54 -8.81 8.59 3.40
N GLU A 55 -8.31 8.22 2.23
CA GLU A 55 -9.01 8.41 0.95
C GLU A 55 -9.72 7.15 0.46
N CYS A 56 -9.63 6.05 1.21
CA CYS A 56 -10.32 4.81 0.87
C CYS A 56 -11.84 5.05 0.77
N PRO A 57 -12.47 4.74 -0.38
CA PRO A 57 -13.90 4.92 -0.57
C PRO A 57 -14.70 3.84 0.20
N PRO A 58 -16.02 4.00 0.36
CA PRO A 58 -16.88 2.92 0.84
C PRO A 58 -16.79 1.69 -0.08
N LEU A 59 -16.59 0.50 0.51
CA LEU A 59 -16.34 -0.73 -0.23
C LEU A 59 -17.46 -1.76 -0.03
N PRO A 60 -17.82 -2.53 -1.06
CA PRO A 60 -18.63 -3.73 -0.87
C PRO A 60 -17.84 -4.79 -0.08
N ALA A 61 -18.37 -6.02 0.00
CA ALA A 61 -17.60 -7.14 0.54
C ALA A 61 -16.29 -7.31 -0.24
N ALA A 62 -15.16 -7.39 0.47
CA ALA A 62 -13.84 -7.34 -0.13
C ALA A 62 -12.80 -8.02 0.76
N ASN A 63 -11.73 -8.51 0.12
CA ASN A 63 -10.48 -8.80 0.81
C ASN A 63 -9.64 -7.52 0.88
N PHE A 64 -8.86 -7.36 1.94
CA PHE A 64 -7.99 -6.20 2.08
C PHE A 64 -6.66 -6.58 2.74
N VAL A 65 -5.64 -5.78 2.45
CA VAL A 65 -4.34 -5.76 3.12
C VAL A 65 -4.12 -4.36 3.66
N LEU A 66 -3.97 -4.22 4.96
CA LEU A 66 -3.52 -2.99 5.61
C LEU A 66 -2.01 -2.91 5.49
N VAL A 67 -1.52 -1.78 5.03
CA VAL A 67 -0.13 -1.61 4.61
C VAL A 67 0.46 -0.41 5.31
N ARG A 68 1.77 -0.51 5.61
CA ARG A 68 2.63 0.62 5.90
C ARG A 68 3.68 0.75 4.81
N ARG A 69 3.81 1.92 4.20
CA ARG A 69 4.97 2.23 3.36
C ARG A 69 6.17 2.57 4.24
N ARG A 70 7.26 1.83 4.02
CA ARG A 70 8.56 2.14 4.62
C ARG A 70 9.20 3.33 3.89
N ALA A 71 10.18 3.98 4.52
CA ALA A 71 10.91 5.12 3.96
C ALA A 71 11.58 4.83 2.60
N ASN A 72 11.86 3.56 2.30
CA ASN A 72 12.39 3.11 1.01
C ASN A 72 11.30 2.85 -0.06
N GLY A 73 10.04 3.22 0.20
CA GLY A 73 8.90 3.03 -0.69
C GLY A 73 8.29 1.61 -0.67
N ARG A 74 8.87 0.67 0.08
CA ARG A 74 8.38 -0.72 0.16
C ARG A 74 7.06 -0.79 0.93
N ALA A 75 6.08 -1.48 0.35
CA ALA A 75 4.84 -1.86 1.03
C ALA A 75 5.09 -3.01 2.01
N GLU A 76 4.80 -2.78 3.28
CA GLU A 76 4.80 -3.81 4.33
C GLU A 76 3.35 -4.10 4.74
N ALA A 77 2.92 -5.37 4.60
CA ALA A 77 1.61 -5.77 5.10
C ALA A 77 1.64 -5.86 6.64
N LEU A 78 0.74 -5.11 7.27
CA LEU A 78 0.52 -5.14 8.72
C LEU A 78 -0.57 -6.14 9.10
N SER A 79 -1.62 -6.23 8.29
CA SER A 79 -2.73 -7.16 8.52
C SER A 79 -3.45 -7.47 7.22
N ILE A 80 -3.99 -8.67 7.13
CA ILE A 80 -4.73 -9.16 5.97
C ILE A 80 -6.09 -9.64 6.47
N GLY A 81 -7.17 -9.24 5.82
CA GLY A 81 -8.50 -9.59 6.26
C GLY A 81 -9.54 -9.51 5.16
N ARG A 82 -10.79 -9.56 5.59
CA ARG A 82 -11.96 -9.36 4.74
C ARG A 82 -13.05 -8.61 5.48
N VAL A 83 -13.82 -7.85 4.72
CA VAL A 83 -15.05 -7.20 5.14
C VAL A 83 -16.22 -7.81 4.37
N GLY A 84 -17.39 -7.86 4.99
CA GLY A 84 -18.55 -8.55 4.42
C GLY A 84 -19.90 -8.00 4.87
N ASN A 85 -19.92 -6.80 5.44
CA ASN A 85 -21.17 -6.17 5.84
C ASN A 85 -21.94 -5.71 4.59
N GLY A 86 -23.27 -5.75 4.66
CA GLY A 86 -24.14 -5.30 3.57
C GLY A 86 -24.08 -3.80 3.32
N ALA A 87 -23.68 -3.00 4.31
CA ALA A 87 -23.51 -1.56 4.19
C ALA A 87 -22.04 -1.21 3.87
N PRO A 88 -21.73 -0.59 2.71
CA PRO A 88 -20.36 -0.26 2.34
C PRO A 88 -19.63 0.69 3.28
N SER A 89 -20.37 1.60 3.93
CA SER A 89 -19.82 2.53 4.92
C SER A 89 -19.34 1.81 6.18
N LEU A 90 -20.01 0.72 6.58
CA LEU A 90 -19.61 -0.08 7.74
C LEU A 90 -18.32 -0.86 7.47
N ASN A 91 -18.16 -1.39 6.26
CA ASN A 91 -16.92 -2.01 5.80
C ASN A 91 -15.75 -1.03 5.84
N LEU A 92 -15.96 0.20 5.36
CA LEU A 92 -14.94 1.25 5.42
C LEU A 92 -14.57 1.63 6.85
N ALA A 93 -15.57 1.78 7.74
CA ALA A 93 -15.33 2.09 9.14
C ALA A 93 -14.49 1.02 9.84
N GLU A 94 -14.79 -0.27 9.61
CA GLU A 94 -14.02 -1.41 10.14
C GLU A 94 -12.57 -1.40 9.64
N ILE A 95 -12.36 -1.17 8.34
CA ILE A 95 -11.02 -1.08 7.75
C ILE A 95 -10.23 0.08 8.36
N ARG A 96 -10.83 1.27 8.45
CA ARG A 96 -10.16 2.47 8.98
C ARG A 96 -9.83 2.34 10.46
N GLN A 97 -10.74 1.80 11.26
CA GLN A 97 -10.49 1.59 12.68
C GLN A 97 -9.31 0.64 12.90
N ARG A 98 -9.29 -0.52 12.24
CA ARG A 98 -8.14 -1.45 12.31
C ARG A 98 -6.86 -0.86 11.74
N GLY A 99 -6.97 -0.13 10.63
CA GLY A 99 -5.85 0.56 10.01
C GLY A 99 -5.21 1.55 10.98
N ALA A 100 -6.00 2.36 11.66
CA ALA A 100 -5.52 3.31 12.64
C ALA A 100 -4.83 2.62 13.84
N GLU A 101 -5.41 1.54 14.37
CA GLU A 101 -4.83 0.78 15.50
C GLU A 101 -3.47 0.17 15.17
N LEU A 102 -3.27 -0.26 13.93
CA LEU A 102 -2.01 -0.84 13.46
C LEU A 102 -1.05 0.22 12.89
N GLY A 103 -1.52 1.46 12.70
CA GLY A 103 -0.83 2.55 12.04
C GLY A 103 -0.54 2.29 10.55
N ALA A 104 -1.51 1.73 9.83
CA ALA A 104 -1.48 1.61 8.38
C ALA A 104 -1.61 3.00 7.73
N ASP A 105 -0.91 3.20 6.61
CA ASP A 105 -1.06 4.39 5.76
C ASP A 105 -1.85 4.10 4.49
N GLU A 106 -1.82 2.85 4.04
CA GLU A 106 -2.51 2.37 2.84
C GLU A 106 -3.42 1.17 3.14
N VAL A 107 -4.45 1.03 2.32
CA VAL A 107 -5.27 -0.17 2.21
C VAL A 107 -5.27 -0.66 0.76
N HIS A 108 -4.85 -1.90 0.59
CA HIS A 108 -4.86 -2.57 -0.70
C HIS A 108 -6.10 -3.48 -0.73
N VAL A 109 -7.01 -3.27 -1.67
CA VAL A 109 -8.33 -3.90 -1.71
C VAL A 109 -8.44 -4.83 -2.91
N HIS A 110 -8.86 -6.08 -2.67
CA HIS A 110 -9.18 -7.05 -3.70
C HIS A 110 -10.68 -7.31 -3.75
N LEU A 111 -11.28 -7.03 -4.91
CA LEU A 111 -12.72 -7.10 -5.17
C LEU A 111 -13.14 -8.27 -6.06
N LEU A 112 -12.22 -9.13 -6.50
CA LEU A 112 -12.51 -10.19 -7.48
C LEU A 112 -12.93 -11.53 -6.84
N ALA A 113 -13.34 -11.49 -5.57
CA ALA A 113 -13.87 -12.68 -4.90
C ALA A 113 -15.37 -12.82 -5.21
N ASP A 114 -15.73 -13.77 -6.06
CA ASP A 114 -17.13 -14.02 -6.49
C ASP A 114 -18.09 -14.29 -5.33
N ASN A 115 -17.59 -14.82 -4.21
CA ASN A 115 -18.40 -15.12 -3.03
C ASN A 115 -17.58 -15.19 -1.74
N SER A 116 -18.28 -15.26 -0.60
CA SER A 116 -17.69 -15.32 0.75
C SER A 116 -16.75 -16.52 0.96
N LYS A 117 -17.01 -17.68 0.34
CA LYS A 117 -16.10 -18.85 0.45
C LYS A 117 -14.78 -18.57 -0.26
N LEU A 118 -14.84 -18.04 -1.48
CA LEU A 118 -13.66 -17.66 -2.23
C LEU A 118 -12.86 -16.57 -1.50
N GLY A 119 -13.54 -15.56 -0.95
CA GLY A 119 -12.90 -14.53 -0.15
C GLY A 119 -12.16 -15.06 1.08
N LYS A 120 -12.70 -16.09 1.76
CA LYS A 120 -11.99 -16.78 2.86
C LYS A 120 -10.76 -17.53 2.38
N LEU A 121 -10.83 -18.20 1.23
CA LEU A 121 -9.69 -18.91 0.65
C LEU A 121 -8.57 -17.95 0.25
N ILE A 122 -8.92 -16.82 -0.36
CA ILE A 122 -7.98 -15.76 -0.74
C ILE A 122 -7.34 -15.15 0.52
N GLU A 123 -8.12 -14.84 1.55
CA GLU A 123 -7.60 -14.34 2.83
C GLU A 123 -6.58 -15.31 3.44
N PHE A 124 -6.93 -16.60 3.48
CA PHE A 124 -6.07 -17.64 4.04
C PHE A 124 -4.76 -17.78 3.26
N ASP A 125 -4.84 -17.80 1.93
CA ASP A 125 -3.68 -17.93 1.05
C ASP A 125 -2.74 -16.72 1.17
N LEU A 126 -3.29 -15.51 1.20
CA LEU A 126 -2.55 -14.27 1.40
C LEU A 126 -1.86 -14.21 2.77
N ARG A 127 -2.57 -14.58 3.84
CA ARG A 127 -1.99 -14.64 5.20
C ARG A 127 -0.83 -15.62 5.28
N THR A 128 -0.99 -16.80 4.69
CA THR A 128 0.06 -17.82 4.69
C THR A 128 1.27 -17.33 3.88
N GLY A 129 1.05 -16.72 2.71
CA GLY A 129 2.12 -16.15 1.88
C GLY A 129 2.87 -15.02 2.57
N GLN A 130 2.18 -14.19 3.37
CA GLN A 130 2.83 -13.16 4.18
C GLN A 130 3.76 -13.76 5.23
N VAL A 131 3.30 -14.78 5.96
CA VAL A 131 4.12 -15.47 6.97
C VAL A 131 5.35 -16.11 6.33
N GLU A 132 5.21 -16.79 5.19
CA GLU A 132 6.36 -17.35 4.47
C GLU A 132 7.34 -16.26 4.03
N ALA A 133 6.83 -15.13 3.52
CA ALA A 133 7.66 -14.01 3.10
C ALA A 133 8.37 -13.33 4.28
N ASP A 134 7.76 -13.29 5.47
CA ASP A 134 8.36 -12.78 6.70
C ASP A 134 9.44 -13.74 7.22
N ILE A 135 9.18 -15.06 7.24
CA ILE A 135 10.17 -16.08 7.60
C ILE A 135 11.38 -16.03 6.67
N ALA A 136 11.15 -15.97 5.35
CA ALA A 136 12.22 -15.90 4.36
C ALA A 136 13.10 -14.65 4.56
N ARG A 137 12.50 -13.52 4.95
CA ARG A 137 13.25 -12.29 5.29
C ARG A 137 14.08 -12.44 6.56
N LEU A 138 13.54 -13.07 7.60
CA LEU A 138 14.27 -13.32 8.85
C LEU A 138 15.46 -14.26 8.65
N VAL A 139 15.29 -15.30 7.82
CA VAL A 139 16.36 -16.27 7.50
C VAL A 139 17.39 -15.67 6.54
N GLY A 140 16.96 -14.94 5.51
CA GLY A 140 17.83 -14.30 4.52
C GLY A 140 18.57 -13.06 5.04
N GLY A 141 18.06 -12.40 6.09
CA GLY A 141 18.64 -11.19 6.68
C GLY A 141 19.82 -11.43 7.64
N ARG A 142 20.29 -12.67 7.82
CA ARG A 142 21.42 -13.02 8.70
C ARG A 142 22.81 -13.00 8.02
N ALA A 143 22.90 -12.51 6.79
CA ALA A 143 24.17 -12.36 6.09
C ALA A 143 24.44 -10.88 5.77
N HIS A 144 24.78 -10.09 6.79
CA HIS A 144 25.58 -8.86 6.67
C HIS A 144 26.22 -8.53 8.01
#